data_AF-A0A6J4PBM5-F1
#
_entry.id   AF-A0A6J4PBM5-F1
#
_cell.length_a   1.000
_cell.length_b   1.000
_cell.length_c   1.000
_cell.angle_alpha   90.00
_cell.angle_beta   90.00
_cell.angle_gamma   90.00
#
_symmetry.space_group_name_H-M   'P 1'
#
loop_
_entity.id
_entity.type
_entity.pdbx_description
1 polymer ?
#
loop_
_entity_poly.entity_id
_entity_poly.type
_entity_poly.pdbx_seq_one_letter_code
_entity_poly.pdbx_strand_id
1 'polypeptide(L)' 'MIPVQYRDPETEEILERRYEDGTPSIGARVKIGFGEFEVLYRWRCVPTSCIVYVRRAAVRRWEQVAA' A
#
# COMPACT_ATOMS: atom_id res chain seq x y z
N MET A 1 -10.66 0.99 -12.24
CA MET A 1 -9.43 1.64 -12.70
C MET A 1 -9.37 3.07 -12.18
N ILE A 2 -8.68 3.30 -11.06
CA ILE A 2 -8.37 4.62 -10.49
C ILE A 2 -6.85 4.79 -10.43
N PRO A 3 -6.31 5.99 -10.69
CA PRO A 3 -4.88 6.24 -10.49
C PRO A 3 -4.57 6.36 -8.99
N VAL A 4 -3.70 5.49 -8.49
CA VAL A 4 -3.28 5.41 -7.09
C VAL A 4 -1.82 5.84 -6.93
N GLN A 5 -1.56 6.66 -5.91
CA GLN A 5 -0.22 7.03 -5.48
C GLN A 5 0.06 6.42 -4.11
N TYR A 6 1.00 5.49 -4.05
CA TYR A 6 1.47 4.93 -2.78
C TYR A 6 2.56 5.81 -2.19
N ARG A 7 2.42 6.18 -0.92
CA ARG A 7 3.33 7.09 -0.23
C ARG A 7 3.79 6.57 1.12
N ASP A 8 4.99 6.97 1.48
CA ASP A 8 5.46 6.87 2.85
C ASP A 8 4.77 7.95 3.73
N PRO A 9 4.22 7.58 4.90
CA PRO A 9 3.52 8.52 5.79
C PRO A 9 4.45 9.49 6.53
N GLU A 10 5.73 9.16 6.68
CA GLU A 10 6.69 9.96 7.43
C GLU A 10 7.39 10.97 6.52
N THR A 11 7.74 10.56 5.30
CA THR A 11 8.52 11.39 4.35
C THR A 11 7.68 12.01 3.23
N GLU A 12 6.43 11.58 3.07
CA GLU A 12 5.56 11.86 1.92
C GLU A 12 6.15 11.44 0.55
N GLU A 13 7.23 10.66 0.55
CA GLU A 13 7.85 10.12 -0.66
C GLU A 13 6.85 9.26 -1.42
N ILE A 14 6.84 9.39 -2.74
CA ILE A 14 6.00 8.57 -3.62
C ILE A 14 6.77 7.31 -3.98
N LEU A 15 6.37 6.19 -3.38
CA LEU A 15 6.98 4.88 -3.60
C LEU A 15 6.61 4.31 -4.96
N GLU A 16 5.35 4.48 -5.38
CA GLU A 16 4.86 3.99 -6.67
C GLU A 16 3.59 4.73 -7.10
N ARG A 17 3.37 4.82 -8.41
CA ARG A 17 2.12 5.26 -9.02
C ARG A 17 1.62 4.20 -9.98
N ARG A 18 0.37 3.74 -9.82
CA ARG A 18 -0.24 2.78 -10.74
C ARG A 18 -1.76 2.88 -10.77
N TYR A 19 -2.37 2.28 -11.78
CA TYR A 19 -3.82 2.14 -11.83
C TYR A 19 -4.25 0.88 -11.06
N GLU A 20 -5.29 1.04 -10.24
CA GLU A 20 -5.92 -0.03 -9.47
C GLU A 20 -7.37 -0.19 -9.88
N ASP A 21 -7.92 -1.40 -9.80
CA ASP A 21 -9.33 -1.63 -10.12
C ASP A 21 -10.28 -0.82 -9.24
N GLY A 22 -9.89 -0.61 -7.98
CA GLY A 22 -10.61 0.21 -7.01
C GLY A 22 -9.69 0.84 -5.97
N THR A 23 -10.29 1.49 -4.98
CA THR A 23 -9.54 2.07 -3.85
C THR A 23 -8.98 0.96 -2.97
N PRO A 24 -7.65 0.90 -2.72
CA PRO A 24 -7.07 -0.09 -1.83
C PRO A 24 -7.72 -0.05 -0.44
N SER A 25 -7.95 -1.21 0.16
CA SER A 25 -8.54 -1.31 1.50
C SER A 25 -7.51 -1.01 2.58
N ILE A 26 -7.94 -0.41 3.70
CA ILE A 26 -7.09 -0.22 4.89
C ILE A 26 -6.74 -1.59 5.47
N GLY A 27 -5.47 -1.79 5.86
CA GLY A 27 -4.91 -3.05 6.32
C GLY A 27 -4.58 -4.05 5.21
N ALA A 28 -4.91 -3.74 3.94
CA ALA A 28 -4.55 -4.60 2.82
C ALA A 28 -3.03 -4.60 2.59
N ARG A 29 -2.50 -5.74 2.16
CA ARG A 29 -1.13 -5.86 1.71
C ARG A 29 -1.02 -5.56 0.22
N VAL A 30 -0.11 -4.68 -0.12
CA VAL A 30 0.20 -4.29 -1.50
C VAL A 30 1.67 -4.54 -1.77
N LYS A 31 1.97 -5.13 -2.92
CA LYS A 31 3.33 -5.26 -3.41
C LYS A 31 3.72 -3.97 -4.13
N ILE A 32 4.79 -3.33 -3.70
CA ILE A 32 5.35 -2.12 -4.32
C ILE A 32 6.83 -2.40 -4.59
N GLY A 33 7.23 -2.39 -5.86
CA GLY A 33 8.54 -2.91 -6.27
C GLY A 33 8.79 -4.33 -5.75
N PHE A 34 9.86 -4.51 -4.97
CA PHE A 34 10.22 -5.79 -4.33
C PHE A 34 9.73 -5.93 -2.87
N GLY A 35 9.06 -4.92 -2.33
CA GLY A 35 8.56 -4.92 -0.95
C GLY A 35 7.07 -5.24 -0.86
N GLU A 36 6.66 -5.78 0.29
CA GLU A 36 5.26 -5.86 0.69
C GLU A 36 4.99 -4.75 1.72
N PHE A 37 3.88 -4.06 1.54
CA PHE A 37 3.48 -2.92 2.35
C PHE A 37 2.03 -3.06 2.80
N GLU A 38 1.71 -2.57 3.98
CA GLU A 38 0.36 -2.52 4.52
C GLU A 38 -0.23 -1.12 4.37
N VAL A 39 -1.46 -1.04 3.88
CA VAL A 39 -2.19 0.22 3.74
C VAL A 39 -2.62 0.73 5.12
N LEU A 40 -2.17 1.92 5.48
CA LEU A 40 -2.52 2.56 6.75
C LEU A 40 -3.77 3.42 6.64
N TYR A 41 -3.79 4.36 5.69
CA TYR A 41 -4.92 5.25 5.46
C TYR A 41 -4.92 5.77 4.02
N ARG A 42 -6.03 6.40 3.65
CA ARG A 42 -6.36 6.79 2.28
C ARG A 42 -6.76 8.25 2.27
N TRP A 43 -6.37 8.96 1.23
CA TRP A 43 -6.61 10.39 1.10
C TRP A 43 -6.99 10.76 -0.33
N ARG A 44 -7.90 11.72 -0.48
CA ARG A 44 -8.39 12.24 -1.78
C ARG A 44 -8.73 11.14 -2.79
N CYS A 45 -9.48 10.11 -2.40
CA CYS A 45 -9.88 9.04 -3.32
C CYS A 45 -11.09 9.48 -4.15
N VAL A 46 -10.79 10.13 -5.26
CA VAL A 46 -11.70 10.60 -6.31
C VAL A 46 -11.39 9.85 -7.61
N PRO A 47 -12.26 9.88 -8.65
CA PRO A 47 -12.02 9.13 -9.88
C PRO A 47 -10.68 9.41 -10.57
N THR A 48 -10.11 10.61 -10.38
CA THR A 48 -8.85 11.05 -10.98
C THR A 48 -7.62 10.91 -10.08
N SER A 49 -7.78 10.46 -8.82
CA SER A 49 -6.66 10.30 -7.89
C SER A 49 -7.07 9.53 -6.64
N CYS A 50 -6.18 8.75 -6.06
CA CYS A 50 -6.28 8.29 -4.67
C CYS A 50 -4.87 8.17 -4.11
N ILE A 51 -4.63 8.81 -2.96
CA ILE A 51 -3.35 8.75 -2.26
C ILE A 51 -3.48 7.72 -1.15
N VAL A 52 -2.55 6.77 -1.11
CA VAL A 52 -2.57 5.65 -0.19
C VAL A 52 -1.26 5.66 0.59
N TYR A 53 -1.36 5.87 1.89
CA TYR A 53 -0.21 5.86 2.77
C TYR A 53 0.02 4.44 3.28
N VAL A 54 1.24 3.98 3.17
CA VAL A 54 1.60 2.58 3.42
C VAL A 54 2.82 2.49 4.32
N ARG A 55 2.92 1.41 5.08
CA ARG A 55 4.15 1.05 5.81
C ARG A 55 4.68 -0.28 5.31
N ARG A 56 5.98 -0.51 5.44
CA ARG A 56 6.56 -1.83 5.12
C ARG A 56 5.92 -2.90 6.00
N ALA A 57 5.39 -3.96 5.39
CA ALA A 57 4.82 -5.07 6.15
C ALA A 57 5.98 -5.83 6.83
N ALA A 58 5.83 -6.12 8.12
CA ALA A 58 6.76 -7.01 8.79
C ALA A 58 6.72 -8.38 8.10
N VAL A 59 7.89 -8.93 7.75
CA VAL A 59 8.01 -10.32 7.28
C VAL A 59 7.49 -11.17 8.42
N ARG A 60 6.36 -11.84 8.20
CA ARG A 60 5.75 -12.72 9.20
C ARG A 60 6.63 -13.97 9.31
N ARG A 61 7.60 -13.93 10.22
CA ARG A 61 8.40 -15.08 10.65
C ARG A 61 7.57 -15.98 11.58
N TRP A 62 6.45 -16.51 11.12
CA TRP A 62 5.64 -17.45 11.91
C TRP A 62 5.13 -18.68 11.15
N GLU A 63 5.61 -18.95 9.94
CA GLU A 63 5.39 -20.24 9.25
C GLU A 63 6.58 -21.20 9.36
N GLN A 64 7.30 -21.20 10.49
CA GLN A 64 8.39 -22.16 10.72
C GLN A 64 8.45 -22.64 12.18
N VAL A 65 7.29 -22.90 12.80
CA VAL A 65 7.19 -23.74 14.01
C VAL A 65 5.92 -24.59 13.91
N ALA A 66 5.83 -25.44 12.88
CA ALA A 66 4.89 -26.55 12.83
C ALA A 66 5.24 -27.49 11.66
N ALA A 67 6.18 -28.41 11.89
CA ALA A 67 6.21 -29.78 11.34
C ALA A 67 7.43 -30.51 11.92
#